data_AF-M4Q1V5-F1
#
_entry.id   AF-M4Q1V5-F1
#
_cell.length_a   1.000
_cell.length_b   1.000
_cell.length_c   1.000
_cell.angle_alpha   90.00
_cell.angle_beta   90.00
_cell.angle_gamma   90.00
#
_symmetry.space_group_name_H-M   'P 1'
#
loop_
_entity.id
_entity.type
_entity.pdbx_description
1 polymer ?
#
loop_
_entity_poly.entity_id
_entity_poly.type
_entity_poly.pdbx_seq_one_letter_code
_entity_poly.pdbx_strand_id
1 'polypeptide(L)'
;IEYVMHDGYDHVVNMQMGPKTGDARNFTDFEQVYTAWKTQLQWLMNILVRTVNLGRVKDTEFFGRPVLSALSERAVESGFDVVSPVGDRGNSWITAFTWGENADSLAAIKKFIFEDKRYSMSQLVDALEAEWDGYEEMRLDFVKNA
;
A
#
# COMPACT_ATOMS: atom_id res chain seq x y z
N ILE A 1 -4.09 -4.08 -3.56
CA ILE A 1 -4.79 -4.96 -4.53
C ILE A 1 -6.27 -4.60 -4.63
N GLU A 2 -6.98 -4.48 -3.51
CA GLU A 2 -8.39 -4.05 -3.47
C GLU A 2 -8.72 -2.85 -4.37
N TYR A 3 -7.97 -1.75 -4.28
CA TYR A 3 -8.19 -0.58 -5.12
C TYR A 3 -7.98 -0.84 -6.63
N VAL A 4 -7.22 -1.86 -7.01
CA VAL A 4 -7.13 -2.27 -8.42
C VAL A 4 -8.44 -2.91 -8.85
N MET A 5 -9.03 -3.76 -8.00
CA MET A 5 -10.27 -4.48 -8.29
C MET A 5 -11.49 -3.55 -8.34
N HIS A 6 -11.45 -2.43 -7.62
CA HIS A 6 -12.58 -1.51 -7.49
C HIS A 6 -12.31 -0.10 -8.07
N ASP A 7 -11.41 0.02 -9.05
CA ASP A 7 -11.12 1.30 -9.74
C ASP A 7 -10.78 2.46 -8.76
N GLY A 8 -10.05 2.16 -7.69
CA GLY A 8 -9.66 3.11 -6.64
C GLY A 8 -10.74 3.39 -5.58
N TYR A 9 -11.92 2.79 -5.69
CA TYR A 9 -12.97 2.94 -4.69
C TYR A 9 -12.69 2.10 -3.45
N ASP A 10 -12.89 2.71 -2.28
CA ASP A 10 -12.75 2.07 -0.98
C ASP A 10 -14.13 1.85 -0.37
N HIS A 11 -14.49 0.58 -0.17
CA HIS A 11 -15.80 0.19 0.36
C HIS A 11 -15.89 0.32 1.89
N VAL A 12 -14.76 0.33 2.59
CA VAL A 12 -14.73 0.49 4.06
C VAL A 12 -15.09 1.92 4.44
N VAL A 13 -14.49 2.90 3.77
CA VAL A 13 -14.81 4.33 4.00
C VAL A 13 -15.86 4.88 3.04
N ASN A 14 -16.34 4.07 2.10
CA ASN A 14 -17.38 4.40 1.12
C ASN A 14 -17.06 5.66 0.30
N MET A 15 -15.83 5.74 -0.21
CA MET A 15 -15.32 6.91 -0.93
C MET A 15 -14.35 6.52 -2.05
N GLN A 16 -14.29 7.34 -3.10
CA GLN A 16 -13.21 7.28 -4.08
C GLN A 16 -11.91 7.75 -3.42
N MET A 17 -11.12 6.79 -2.93
CA MET A 17 -9.82 7.05 -2.34
C MET A 17 -8.77 7.14 -3.44
N GLY A 18 -8.46 6.01 -4.06
CA GLY A 18 -7.44 5.92 -5.11
C GLY A 18 -7.83 6.58 -6.42
N PRO A 19 -6.86 6.83 -7.32
CA PRO A 19 -7.12 7.24 -8.70
C PRO A 19 -7.93 6.18 -9.45
N LYS A 20 -8.69 6.61 -10.46
CA LYS A 20 -9.37 5.71 -11.38
C LYS A 20 -8.35 5.08 -12.34
N THR A 21 -8.08 3.80 -12.17
CA THR A 21 -7.13 3.00 -12.95
C THR A 21 -7.79 2.14 -14.03
N GLY A 22 -9.11 2.23 -14.16
CA GLY A 22 -9.94 1.42 -15.05
C GLY A 22 -10.61 0.27 -14.31
N ASP A 23 -11.73 -0.21 -14.89
CA ASP A 23 -12.45 -1.39 -14.40
C ASP A 23 -11.61 -2.65 -14.65
N ALA A 24 -11.26 -3.34 -13.56
CA ALA A 24 -10.43 -4.53 -13.58
C ALA A 24 -11.00 -5.67 -14.43
N ARG A 25 -12.33 -5.73 -14.59
CA ARG A 25 -13.01 -6.73 -15.41
C ARG A 25 -12.61 -6.63 -16.90
N ASN A 26 -12.13 -5.47 -17.33
CA ASN A 26 -11.73 -5.20 -18.72
C ASN A 26 -10.23 -5.38 -18.98
N PHE A 27 -9.43 -5.78 -17.98
CA PHE A 27 -7.99 -5.97 -18.20
C PHE A 27 -7.71 -7.21 -19.05
N THR A 28 -6.90 -7.02 -20.11
CA THR A 28 -6.59 -8.03 -21.12
C THR A 28 -5.23 -8.69 -20.91
N ASP A 29 -4.36 -8.08 -20.11
CA ASP A 29 -3.03 -8.59 -19.80
C ASP A 29 -2.60 -8.23 -18.37
N PHE A 30 -1.60 -8.94 -17.86
CA PHE A 30 -1.08 -8.73 -16.51
C PHE A 30 -0.42 -7.36 -16.31
N GLU A 31 0.18 -6.78 -17.35
CA GLU A 31 0.86 -5.49 -17.23
C GLU A 31 -0.12 -4.35 -16.95
N GLN A 32 -1.36 -4.45 -17.42
CA GLN A 32 -2.44 -3.54 -17.04
C GLN A 32 -2.75 -3.63 -15.55
N VAL A 33 -2.88 -4.84 -14.99
CA VAL A 33 -3.08 -5.06 -13.54
C VAL A 33 -1.91 -4.49 -12.75
N TYR A 34 -0.68 -4.81 -13.14
CA TYR A 34 0.52 -4.35 -12.44
C TYR A 34 0.69 -2.83 -12.51
N THR A 35 0.34 -2.21 -13.64
CA THR A 35 0.37 -0.76 -13.82
C THR A 35 -0.70 -0.07 -12.97
N ALA A 36 -1.92 -0.62 -12.91
CA ALA A 36 -2.96 -0.14 -12.01
C ALA A 36 -2.49 -0.25 -10.55
N TRP A 37 -1.93 -1.40 -10.14
CA TRP A 37 -1.41 -1.59 -8.77
C TRP A 37 -0.31 -0.58 -8.41
N LYS A 38 0.69 -0.38 -9.29
CA LYS A 38 1.74 0.63 -9.08
C LYS A 38 1.15 2.03 -8.91
N THR A 39 0.15 2.38 -9.71
CA THR A 39 -0.50 3.70 -9.67
C THR A 39 -1.22 3.90 -8.33
N GLN A 40 -1.97 2.89 -7.88
CA GLN A 40 -2.63 2.91 -6.56
C GLN A 40 -1.61 3.02 -5.42
N LEU A 41 -0.54 2.23 -5.46
CA LEU A 41 0.51 2.25 -4.44
C LEU A 41 1.24 3.60 -4.38
N GLN A 42 1.58 4.17 -5.54
CA GLN A 42 2.21 5.49 -5.61
C GLN A 42 1.31 6.57 -5.00
N TRP A 43 0.01 6.54 -5.29
CA TRP A 43 -0.95 7.48 -4.71
C TRP A 43 -1.02 7.35 -3.18
N LEU A 44 -1.17 6.13 -2.66
CA LEU A 44 -1.19 5.85 -1.22
C LEU A 44 0.08 6.33 -0.52
N MET A 45 1.25 5.96 -1.06
CA MET A 45 2.54 6.32 -0.47
C MET A 45 2.78 7.83 -0.50
N ASN A 46 2.29 8.52 -1.53
CA ASN A 46 2.39 9.98 -1.63
C ASN A 46 1.66 10.68 -0.47
N ILE A 47 0.45 10.23 -0.14
CA ILE A 47 -0.34 10.78 0.97
C ILE A 47 0.34 10.50 2.31
N LEU A 48 0.81 9.26 2.51
CA LEU A 48 1.49 8.86 3.74
C LEU A 48 2.75 9.70 3.99
N VAL A 49 3.63 9.81 2.98
CA VAL A 49 4.90 10.54 3.10
C VAL A 49 4.67 12.02 3.36
N ARG A 50 3.70 12.65 2.71
CA ARG A 50 3.36 14.07 2.96
C ARG A 50 2.95 14.30 4.41
N THR A 51 2.09 13.43 4.94
CA THR A 51 1.58 13.53 6.31
C THR A 51 2.69 13.33 7.33
N VAL A 52 3.53 12.31 7.14
CA VAL A 52 4.69 12.04 8.02
C VAL A 52 5.69 13.19 7.98
N ASN A 53 5.99 13.72 6.80
CA ASN A 53 6.93 14.83 6.66
C ASN A 53 6.41 16.11 7.31
N LEU A 54 5.11 16.41 7.16
CA LEU A 54 4.50 17.54 7.86
C LEU A 54 4.63 17.37 9.37
N GLY A 55 4.30 16.19 9.90
CA GLY A 55 4.49 15.86 11.31
C GLY A 55 5.93 16.09 11.77
N ARG A 56 6.92 15.59 11.03
CA ARG A 56 8.35 15.73 11.37
C ARG A 56 8.87 17.17 11.39
N VAL A 57 8.33 18.04 10.54
CA VAL A 57 8.68 19.47 10.55
C VAL A 57 8.02 20.14 11.74
N LYS A 58 6.74 19.85 11.98
CA LYS A 58 5.95 20.47 13.04
C LYS A 58 6.23 19.95 14.45
N ASP A 59 6.72 18.72 14.61
CA ASP A 59 6.95 18.08 15.91
C ASP A 59 7.81 18.97 16.82
N THR A 60 8.78 19.68 16.24
CA THR A 60 9.70 20.56 16.99
C THR A 60 9.04 21.79 17.59
N GLU A 61 7.92 22.25 17.02
CA GLU A 61 7.15 23.38 17.51
C GLU A 61 6.24 22.99 18.68
N PHE A 62 5.86 21.71 18.78
CA PHE A 62 4.83 21.23 19.71
C PHE A 62 5.37 20.28 20.80
N PHE A 63 6.39 19.48 20.50
CA PHE A 63 6.79 18.32 21.29
C PHE A 63 8.32 18.20 21.43
N GLY A 64 8.93 19.12 22.18
CA GLY A 64 10.34 19.00 22.58
C GLY A 64 10.60 17.71 23.37
N ARG A 65 11.77 17.10 23.17
CA ARG A 65 12.17 15.82 23.78
C ARG A 65 13.45 15.99 24.60
N PRO A 66 13.40 16.69 25.74
CA PRO A 66 14.60 17.05 26.51
C PRO A 66 15.38 15.83 27.03
N VAL A 67 14.68 14.80 27.53
CA VAL A 67 15.35 13.57 28.02
C VAL A 67 16.04 12.83 26.87
N LEU A 68 15.38 12.69 25.72
CA LEU A 68 15.97 12.02 24.56
C LEU A 68 17.14 12.83 23.97
N SER A 69 17.02 14.17 23.99
CA SER A 69 18.08 15.08 23.55
C SER A 69 19.31 15.00 24.46
N ALA A 70 19.13 14.91 25.78
CA ALA A 70 20.24 14.75 26.72
C ALA A 70 21.00 13.42 26.56
N LEU A 71 20.37 12.42 25.93
CA LEU A 71 20.96 11.09 25.66
C LEU A 71 21.46 10.93 24.22
N SER A 72 21.38 11.98 23.40
CA SER A 72 21.81 11.97 22.00
C SER A 72 23.05 12.83 21.82
N GLU A 73 24.16 12.22 21.39
CA GLU A 73 25.43 12.89 21.12
C GLU A 73 25.25 14.12 20.22
N ARG A 74 24.55 13.96 19.08
CA ARG A 74 24.23 15.07 18.15
C ARG A 74 23.53 16.23 18.86
N ALA A 75 22.53 15.95 19.68
CA ALA A 75 21.74 16.98 20.35
C ALA A 75 22.56 17.71 21.43
N VAL A 76 23.39 16.96 22.18
CA VAL A 76 24.30 17.53 23.19
C VAL A 76 25.36 18.42 22.54
N GLU A 77 25.98 17.99 21.45
CA GLU A 77 27.03 18.75 20.76
C GLU A 77 26.49 20.00 20.06
N SER A 78 25.32 19.90 19.42
CA SER A 78 24.74 21.01 18.65
C SER A 78 23.88 21.97 19.47
N GLY A 79 23.45 21.57 20.68
CA GLY A 79 22.49 22.31 21.49
C GLY A 79 21.07 22.32 20.92
N PHE A 80 20.80 21.55 19.85
CA PHE A 80 19.46 21.41 19.30
C PHE A 80 18.73 20.22 19.89
N ASP A 81 17.40 20.32 19.97
CA ASP A 81 16.56 19.16 20.28
C ASP A 81 16.81 18.02 19.27
N VAL A 82 16.76 16.78 19.73
CA VAL A 82 16.91 15.58 18.91
C VAL A 82 15.92 15.52 17.74
N VAL A 83 14.73 16.14 17.87
CA VAL A 83 13.75 16.23 16.77
C VAL A 83 14.00 17.41 15.83
N SER A 84 14.98 18.28 16.10
CA SER A 84 15.34 19.41 15.23
C SER A 84 15.58 18.96 13.78
N PRO A 85 15.00 19.67 12.80
CA PRO A 85 15.22 19.39 11.39
C PRO A 85 16.60 19.87 10.89
N VAL A 86 17.35 20.61 11.71
CA VAL A 86 18.66 21.16 11.35
C VAL A 86 19.74 20.07 11.41
N GLY A 87 20.59 20.01 10.37
CA GLY A 87 21.70 19.07 10.28
C GLY A 87 21.29 17.64 9.87
N ASP A 88 22.24 16.71 9.94
CA ASP A 88 22.01 15.31 9.55
C ASP A 88 21.03 14.63 10.50
N ARG A 89 19.87 14.22 9.97
CA ARG A 89 18.89 13.39 10.70
C ARG A 89 19.17 11.90 10.46
N GLY A 90 18.91 11.11 11.50
CA GLY A 90 18.73 9.67 11.34
C GLY A 90 17.55 9.33 10.41
N ASN A 91 17.63 8.12 9.86
CA ASN A 91 16.85 7.57 8.75
C ASN A 91 15.38 8.02 8.66
N SER A 92 14.96 8.46 7.46
CA SER A 92 13.54 8.70 7.16
C SER A 92 12.83 7.36 7.01
N TRP A 93 12.27 6.86 8.12
CA TRP A 93 11.53 5.60 8.12
C TRP A 93 10.10 5.77 7.57
N ILE A 94 9.66 4.83 6.75
CA ILE A 94 8.28 4.59 6.41
C ILE A 94 7.97 3.13 6.74
N THR A 95 6.87 2.87 7.42
CA THR A 95 6.39 1.49 7.62
C THR A 95 5.40 1.18 6.52
N ALA A 96 5.76 0.24 5.65
CA ALA A 96 4.84 -0.34 4.67
C ALA A 96 4.41 -1.72 5.15
N PHE A 97 3.11 -2.00 5.05
CA PHE A 97 2.52 -3.31 5.33
C PHE A 97 2.29 -4.07 4.02
N THR A 98 1.87 -5.33 4.13
CA THR A 98 1.34 -6.14 3.03
C THR A 98 2.33 -6.56 1.92
N TRP A 99 3.63 -6.68 2.22
CA TRP A 99 4.62 -7.08 1.21
C TRP A 99 4.39 -8.47 0.62
N GLY A 100 4.13 -9.48 1.47
CA GLY A 100 3.90 -10.85 1.03
C GLY A 100 2.54 -10.98 0.34
N GLU A 101 1.51 -10.39 0.93
CA GLU A 101 0.14 -10.45 0.47
C GLU A 101 -0.02 -9.81 -0.92
N ASN A 102 0.65 -8.69 -1.19
CA ASN A 102 0.67 -8.09 -2.52
C ASN A 102 1.37 -9.01 -3.54
N ALA A 103 2.52 -9.59 -3.18
CA ALA A 103 3.28 -10.46 -4.06
C ALA A 103 2.50 -11.73 -4.41
N ASP A 104 1.95 -12.42 -3.41
CA ASP A 104 1.15 -13.64 -3.58
C ASP A 104 -0.10 -13.36 -4.43
N SER A 105 -0.80 -12.24 -4.15
CA SER A 105 -1.96 -11.84 -4.95
C SER A 105 -1.62 -11.58 -6.41
N LEU A 106 -0.55 -10.83 -6.68
CA LEU A 106 -0.11 -10.52 -8.05
C LEU A 106 0.35 -11.78 -8.78
N ALA A 107 1.08 -12.68 -8.10
CA ALA A 107 1.51 -13.96 -8.66
C ALA A 107 0.30 -14.84 -9.02
N ALA A 108 -0.66 -14.99 -8.11
CA ALA A 108 -1.88 -15.77 -8.33
C ALA A 108 -2.71 -15.22 -9.51
N ILE A 109 -2.87 -13.90 -9.59
CA ILE A 109 -3.56 -13.24 -10.73
C ILE A 109 -2.83 -13.54 -12.04
N LYS A 110 -1.51 -13.34 -12.07
CA LYS A 110 -0.69 -13.60 -13.27
C LYS A 110 -0.86 -15.03 -13.74
N LYS A 111 -0.70 -15.98 -12.81
CA LYS A 111 -0.77 -17.42 -13.08
C LYS A 111 -2.16 -17.84 -13.53
N PHE A 112 -3.18 -17.67 -12.70
CA PHE A 112 -4.48 -18.31 -12.96
C PHE A 112 -5.33 -17.59 -13.99
N ILE A 113 -5.14 -16.27 -14.18
CA ILE A 113 -5.97 -15.50 -15.11
C ILE A 113 -5.29 -15.32 -16.46
N PHE A 114 -4.00 -14.95 -16.46
CA PHE A 114 -3.31 -14.58 -17.71
C PHE A 114 -2.47 -15.70 -18.32
N GLU A 115 -1.79 -16.51 -17.50
CA GLU A 115 -0.94 -17.62 -17.97
C GLU A 115 -1.76 -18.91 -18.21
N ASP A 116 -2.33 -19.48 -17.14
CA ASP A 116 -3.09 -20.74 -17.16
C ASP A 116 -4.52 -20.55 -17.68
N LYS A 117 -5.05 -19.32 -17.62
CA LYS A 117 -6.41 -18.94 -18.05
C LYS A 117 -7.51 -19.85 -17.47
N ARG A 118 -7.35 -20.28 -16.21
CA ARG A 118 -8.35 -21.05 -15.46
C ARG A 118 -9.55 -20.21 -15.06
N TYR A 119 -9.33 -18.91 -14.82
CA TYR A 119 -10.37 -17.95 -14.46
C TYR A 119 -10.23 -16.67 -15.28
N SER A 120 -11.28 -15.87 -15.30
CA SER A 120 -11.28 -14.51 -15.87
C SER A 120 -11.16 -13.44 -14.78
N MET A 121 -10.79 -12.22 -15.18
CA MET A 121 -10.82 -11.06 -14.26
C MET A 121 -12.21 -10.83 -13.68
N SER A 122 -13.27 -10.95 -14.48
CA SER A 122 -14.65 -10.80 -13.98
C SER A 122 -14.99 -11.81 -12.89
N GLN A 123 -14.64 -13.09 -13.10
CA GLN A 123 -14.84 -14.12 -12.07
C GLN A 123 -14.08 -13.83 -10.79
N LEU A 124 -12.85 -13.32 -10.87
CA LEU A 124 -12.09 -12.94 -9.68
C LEU A 124 -12.76 -11.78 -8.93
N VAL A 125 -13.16 -10.71 -9.65
CA VAL A 125 -13.80 -9.56 -9.00
C VAL A 125 -15.11 -9.98 -8.34
N ASP A 126 -15.95 -10.76 -9.02
CA ASP A 126 -17.21 -11.25 -8.47
C ASP A 126 -16.98 -12.18 -7.26
N ALA A 127 -15.96 -13.05 -7.32
CA ALA A 127 -15.59 -13.92 -6.20
C ALA A 127 -15.10 -13.13 -4.97
N LEU A 128 -14.34 -12.04 -5.18
CA LEU A 128 -13.88 -11.17 -4.11
C LEU A 128 -15.03 -10.35 -3.50
N GLU A 129 -15.94 -9.83 -4.33
CA GLU A 129 -17.15 -9.12 -3.89
C GLU A 129 -18.09 -10.02 -3.06
N ALA A 130 -18.13 -11.32 -3.38
CA ALA A 130 -18.90 -12.32 -2.65
C ALA A 130 -18.17 -12.90 -1.42
N GLU A 131 -17.00 -12.37 -1.03
CA GLU A 131 -16.15 -12.95 0.02
C GLU A 131 -15.88 -14.45 -0.16
N TRP A 132 -15.75 -14.89 -1.41
CA TRP A 132 -15.61 -16.28 -1.85
C TRP A 132 -16.84 -17.18 -1.64
N ASP A 133 -18.00 -16.66 -1.23
CA ASP A 133 -19.23 -17.44 -1.12
C ASP A 133 -19.66 -17.96 -2.51
N GLY A 134 -19.76 -19.28 -2.65
CA GLY A 134 -19.97 -19.95 -3.94
C GLY A 134 -18.70 -20.11 -4.82
N TYR A 135 -17.52 -19.68 -4.37
CA TYR A 135 -16.24 -19.73 -5.11
C TYR A 135 -15.12 -20.46 -4.36
N GLU A 136 -15.45 -21.39 -3.46
CA GLU A 136 -14.47 -22.05 -2.58
C GLU A 136 -13.37 -22.80 -3.36
N GLU A 137 -13.70 -23.45 -4.48
CA GLU A 137 -12.68 -24.13 -5.31
C GLU A 137 -11.65 -23.14 -5.86
N MET A 138 -12.11 -21.98 -6.35
CA MET A 138 -11.23 -20.91 -6.81
C MET A 138 -10.38 -20.36 -5.67
N ARG A 139 -10.96 -20.15 -4.49
CA ARG A 139 -10.22 -19.70 -3.30
C ARG A 139 -9.12 -20.68 -2.93
N LEU A 140 -9.40 -21.98 -2.94
CA LEU A 140 -8.41 -23.02 -2.63
C LEU A 140 -7.28 -23.07 -3.66
N ASP A 141 -7.57 -22.85 -4.93
CA ASP A 141 -6.54 -22.72 -5.97
C ASP A 141 -5.62 -21.51 -5.69
N PHE A 142 -6.18 -20.34 -5.37
CA PHE A 142 -5.42 -19.14 -5.01
C PHE A 142 -4.55 -19.31 -3.75
N VAL A 143 -4.95 -20.17 -2.81
CA VAL A 143 -4.21 -20.40 -1.55
C VAL A 143 -3.12 -21.47 -1.69
N LYS A 144 -3.36 -22.54 -2.46
CA LYS A 144 -2.50 -23.73 -2.45
C LYS A 144 -1.66 -23.91 -3.70
N ASN A 145 -2.06 -23.30 -4.82
CA ASN A 145 -1.57 -23.65 -6.15
C ASN A 145 -1.03 -22.43 -6.93
N ALA A 146 -0.96 -21.26 -6.28
CA ALA A 146 -0.49 -19.99 -6.86
C ALA A 146 1.03 -19.97 -7.07
#